data_AF-A0A1E4RHW8-F1
#
_entry.id   AF-A0A1E4RHW8-F1
#
_cell.length_a   1.000
_cell.length_b   1.000
_cell.length_c   1.000
_cell.angle_alpha   90.00
_cell.angle_beta   90.00
_cell.angle_gamma   90.00
#
_symmetry.space_group_name_H-M   'P 1'
#
loop_
_entity.id
_entity.type
_entity.pdbx_description
1 polymer ?
#
loop_
_entity_poly.entity_id
_entity_poly.type
_entity_poly.pdbx_seq_one_letter_code
_entity_poly.pdbx_strand_id
1 'polypeptide(L)'
;MKLYQGTNDDIQNDLNTSDWGQFRSILPLDKLRLLNFYIVEEVYNILFKNFLAAFDPNIDSEFDITASSLYGSPVRELGKGSFGKVFLWEKFNSKDPKNNNFFAVKSIKINNKKFFLKNECKRVFREFLICYNLQNDSIVKVYDLLVGPYHDEFLLIQEYIPGISLKEAIPVEKLFYLPKFCDYIFKQIVILVKFLHDHDIGHNDLKPANIILNLQNFSIKLVDFGLSRFLSEFLDNDLESSLLKSGTSRYLPPELNYPSLNYYRNDLSIKRIIKSKDTWCLGLIYYNMVSKGNSLWEISHPSDIKFNDYKERNFIPKFHSIIDYLNNLADSDLDETVNASRRIMFYGMLHLHNNKRVPIEYILDSYWFQKIPNQLLLNEKDFQICDDLSKLFEFDDHNDSS
;
A
#
# COMPACT_ATOMS: atom_id res chain seq x y z
N MET A 1 12.78 -15.35 38.36
CA MET A 1 13.48 -14.76 37.20
C MET A 1 14.09 -13.44 37.65
N LYS A 2 15.40 -13.26 37.52
CA LYS A 2 16.08 -12.01 37.90
C LYS A 2 15.62 -10.89 36.95
N LEU A 3 14.90 -9.92 37.49
CA LEU A 3 14.51 -8.68 36.83
C LEU A 3 15.78 -7.86 36.52
N TYR A 4 15.89 -7.38 35.29
CA TYR A 4 16.99 -6.52 34.85
C TYR A 4 16.75 -5.12 35.42
N GLN A 5 17.71 -4.61 36.20
CA GLN A 5 17.71 -3.25 36.77
C GLN A 5 18.37 -2.28 35.77
N GLY A 6 17.70 -2.00 34.65
CA GLY A 6 18.09 -0.86 33.80
C GLY A 6 17.65 0.45 34.47
N THR A 7 18.53 1.44 34.55
CA THR A 7 18.22 2.74 35.18
C THR A 7 17.38 3.61 34.24
N ASN A 8 16.70 4.63 34.78
CA ASN A 8 15.90 5.59 34.00
C ASN A 8 16.70 6.26 32.86
N ASP A 9 18.02 6.29 32.94
CA ASP A 9 18.92 6.90 31.94
C ASP A 9 19.00 6.08 30.64
N ASP A 10 18.87 4.74 30.71
CA ASP A 10 18.86 3.87 29.53
C ASP A 10 17.58 4.08 28.69
N ILE A 11 16.46 4.39 29.35
CA ILE A 11 15.16 4.66 28.73
C ILE A 11 15.14 6.06 28.09
N GLN A 12 15.73 7.06 28.74
CA GLN A 12 15.84 8.41 28.17
C GLN A 12 16.73 8.46 26.93
N ASN A 13 17.83 7.69 26.90
CA ASN A 13 18.70 7.64 25.73
C ASN A 13 18.03 6.97 24.52
N ASP A 14 17.19 5.95 24.74
CA ASP A 14 16.44 5.26 23.67
C ASP A 14 15.32 6.15 23.08
N LEU A 15 14.78 7.09 23.88
CA LEU A 15 13.73 8.04 23.49
C LEU A 15 14.28 9.32 22.82
N ASN A 16 15.54 9.64 23.05
CA ASN A 16 16.27 10.71 22.35
C ASN A 16 16.86 10.26 21.01
N THR A 17 16.67 9.00 20.62
CA THR A 17 16.93 8.56 19.24
C THR A 17 15.96 9.27 18.29
N SER A 18 16.45 9.69 17.12
CA SER A 18 15.75 10.53 16.14
C SER A 18 14.37 10.03 15.72
N ASP A 19 14.12 8.72 15.84
CA ASP A 19 12.88 8.06 15.44
C ASP A 19 11.65 8.53 16.23
N TRP A 20 11.76 8.75 17.54
CA TRP A 20 10.59 9.02 18.40
C TRP A 20 10.25 10.51 18.53
N GLY A 21 11.23 11.38 18.35
CA GLY A 21 11.06 12.84 18.42
C GLY A 21 10.08 13.38 17.38
N GLN A 22 10.00 12.75 16.20
CA GLN A 22 9.09 13.15 15.11
C GLN A 22 7.62 12.83 15.41
N PHE A 23 7.33 11.77 16.17
CA PHE A 23 5.95 11.42 16.51
C PHE A 23 5.32 12.41 17.48
N ARG A 24 6.12 13.03 18.35
CA ARG A 24 5.65 13.87 19.47
C ARG A 24 4.90 15.15 19.03
N SER A 25 5.15 15.66 17.84
CA SER A 25 4.53 16.90 17.32
C SER A 25 3.25 16.68 16.51
N ILE A 26 2.87 15.43 16.22
CA ILE A 26 1.81 15.09 15.24
C ILE A 26 0.74 14.16 15.85
N LEU A 27 0.67 14.07 17.19
CA LEU A 27 -0.23 13.16 17.90
C LEU A 27 -1.54 13.87 18.30
N PRO A 28 -2.68 13.55 17.67
CA PRO A 28 -4.00 13.99 18.12
C PRO A 28 -4.41 13.11 19.29
N LEU A 29 -4.16 13.61 20.49
CA LEU A 29 -4.31 12.89 21.75
C LEU A 29 -5.73 12.35 22.00
N ASP A 30 -6.76 13.02 21.48
CA ASP A 30 -8.17 12.60 21.55
C ASP A 30 -8.51 11.37 20.70
N LYS A 31 -7.61 11.02 19.77
CA LYS A 31 -7.71 9.91 18.82
C LYS A 31 -6.80 8.73 19.16
N LEU A 32 -6.03 8.84 20.23
CA LEU A 32 -5.35 7.73 20.87
C LEU A 32 -6.10 7.42 22.15
N ARG A 33 -7.22 6.70 22.03
CA ARG A 33 -8.01 6.29 23.19
C ARG A 33 -7.36 5.07 23.82
N LEU A 34 -6.26 5.32 24.51
CA LEU A 34 -5.55 4.31 25.26
C LEU A 34 -6.23 4.13 26.61
N LEU A 35 -7.04 3.08 26.65
CA LEU A 35 -7.66 2.49 27.82
C LEU A 35 -6.64 1.82 28.76
N ASN A 36 -7.02 1.87 30.03
CA ASN A 36 -6.83 0.92 31.12
C ASN A 36 -5.65 -0.08 31.09
N PHE A 37 -4.92 0.01 32.21
CA PHE A 37 -4.03 -0.95 32.87
C PHE A 37 -3.83 -2.31 32.20
N TYR A 38 -2.55 -2.67 32.02
CA TYR A 38 -2.00 -3.99 31.64
C TYR A 38 -1.72 -4.27 30.15
N ILE A 39 -1.04 -3.36 29.46
CA ILE A 39 0.01 -3.81 28.52
C ILE A 39 1.35 -3.64 29.24
N VAL A 40 2.04 -4.78 29.40
CA VAL A 40 3.44 -4.97 29.82
C VAL A 40 4.14 -3.68 30.21
N GLU A 41 4.49 -3.56 31.50
CA GLU A 41 5.13 -2.40 32.13
C GLU A 41 6.23 -1.73 31.26
N GLU A 42 6.96 -2.48 30.43
CA GLU A 42 7.94 -1.95 29.46
C GLU A 42 7.34 -1.20 28.26
N VAL A 43 6.25 -1.68 27.65
CA VAL A 43 5.56 -0.97 26.55
C VAL A 43 4.88 0.28 27.07
N TYR A 44 4.31 0.22 28.28
CA TYR A 44 3.79 1.36 29.01
C TYR A 44 4.91 2.37 29.38
N ASN A 45 6.06 1.91 29.87
CA ASN A 45 7.18 2.79 30.20
C ASN A 45 7.81 3.43 28.95
N ILE A 46 7.87 2.72 27.82
CA ILE A 46 8.45 3.23 26.56
C ILE A 46 7.49 4.16 25.82
N LEU A 47 6.21 3.82 25.70
CA LEU A 47 5.24 4.62 24.92
C LEU A 47 4.57 5.72 25.75
N PHE A 48 4.38 5.52 27.06
CA PHE A 48 3.37 6.25 27.82
C PHE A 48 3.94 7.22 28.87
N LYS A 49 5.08 6.90 29.50
CA LYS A 49 5.65 7.74 30.58
C LYS A 49 6.10 9.13 30.08
N ASN A 50 6.63 9.22 28.87
CA ASN A 50 6.98 10.49 28.22
C ASN A 50 5.79 11.22 27.58
N PHE A 51 4.67 10.51 27.39
CA PHE A 51 3.45 11.02 26.77
C PHE A 51 2.52 11.64 27.83
N LEU A 52 2.37 11.00 28.99
CA LEU A 52 1.62 11.54 30.15
C LEU A 52 2.38 12.60 30.95
N ALA A 53 3.72 12.68 30.89
CA ALA A 53 4.43 13.81 31.53
C ALA A 53 4.02 15.18 30.96
N ALA A 54 3.31 15.21 29.82
CA ALA A 54 2.72 16.40 29.21
C ALA A 54 1.22 16.60 29.52
N PHE A 55 0.55 15.67 30.23
CA PHE A 55 -0.88 15.74 30.54
C PHE A 55 -1.17 15.52 32.03
N ASP A 56 -2.15 16.29 32.52
CA ASP A 56 -2.55 16.39 33.93
C ASP A 56 -2.88 15.02 34.54
N PRO A 57 -2.26 14.63 35.68
CA PRO A 57 -2.51 13.37 36.37
C PRO A 57 -3.93 13.21 36.95
N ASN A 58 -4.83 14.18 36.76
CA ASN A 58 -6.22 14.14 37.27
C ASN A 58 -7.28 13.67 36.26
N ILE A 59 -6.91 13.10 35.09
CA ILE A 59 -7.90 12.50 34.19
C ILE A 59 -8.33 11.13 34.77
N ASP A 60 -9.49 11.11 35.40
CA ASP A 60 -10.11 9.96 36.05
C ASP A 60 -10.33 8.77 35.11
N SER A 61 -10.27 7.57 35.70
CA SER A 61 -10.51 6.25 35.11
C SER A 61 -11.97 5.97 34.71
N GLU A 62 -12.80 6.99 34.48
CA GLU A 62 -14.22 6.87 34.10
C GLU A 62 -14.45 6.60 32.59
N PHE A 63 -13.40 6.59 31.77
CA PHE A 63 -13.51 6.37 30.31
C PHE A 63 -13.26 4.92 29.90
N ASP A 64 -13.95 3.96 30.51
CA ASP A 64 -13.92 2.54 30.08
C ASP A 64 -14.83 2.33 28.84
N ILE A 65 -14.59 3.13 27.81
CA ILE A 65 -15.31 3.08 26.55
C ILE A 65 -14.70 1.96 25.70
N THR A 66 -15.30 0.77 25.74
CA THR A 66 -14.85 -0.37 24.91
C THR A 66 -14.92 -0.06 23.42
N ALA A 67 -14.06 -0.67 22.60
CA ALA A 67 -14.14 -0.60 21.13
C ALA A 67 -15.58 -0.88 20.64
N SER A 68 -16.25 -1.83 21.29
CA SER A 68 -17.63 -2.19 20.98
C SER A 68 -18.66 -1.09 21.22
N SER A 69 -18.45 -0.28 22.26
CA SER A 69 -19.33 0.86 22.55
C SER A 69 -19.18 2.01 21.54
N LEU A 70 -17.99 2.19 20.96
CA LEU A 70 -17.72 3.26 19.98
C LEU A 70 -18.04 2.88 18.55
N TYR A 71 -17.63 1.66 18.17
CA TYR A 71 -17.55 1.22 16.79
C TYR A 71 -18.41 -0.03 16.51
N GLY A 72 -19.05 -0.59 17.53
CA GLY A 72 -19.94 -1.74 17.40
C GLY A 72 -19.24 -3.08 17.40
N SER A 73 -19.80 -4.11 16.77
CA SER A 73 -19.24 -5.46 16.82
C SER A 73 -18.88 -6.01 15.44
N PRO A 74 -17.98 -7.01 15.36
CA PRO A 74 -17.70 -7.70 14.11
C PRO A 74 -18.94 -8.38 13.52
N VAL A 75 -19.15 -8.19 12.22
CA VAL A 75 -20.21 -8.82 11.42
C VAL A 75 -19.66 -9.96 10.58
N ARG A 76 -18.56 -9.72 9.85
CA ARG A 76 -17.90 -10.73 9.00
C ARG A 76 -16.42 -10.41 8.76
N GLU A 77 -15.63 -11.42 8.39
CA GLU A 77 -14.27 -11.23 7.90
C GLU A 77 -14.31 -10.60 6.49
N LEU A 78 -13.52 -9.54 6.29
CA LEU A 78 -13.30 -8.90 4.98
C LEU A 78 -12.08 -9.50 4.28
N GLY A 79 -11.07 -9.89 5.05
CA GLY A 79 -9.88 -10.53 4.51
C GLY A 79 -8.81 -10.80 5.56
N LYS A 80 -7.75 -11.49 5.13
CA LYS A 80 -6.59 -11.81 5.94
C LYS A 80 -5.31 -11.40 5.21
N GLY A 81 -4.56 -10.49 5.80
CA GLY A 81 -3.28 -9.99 5.28
C GLY A 81 -2.09 -10.53 6.07
N SER A 82 -0.89 -10.06 5.72
CA SER A 82 0.36 -10.43 6.40
C SER A 82 0.40 -9.99 7.86
N PHE A 83 -0.33 -8.93 8.23
CA PHE A 83 -0.28 -8.31 9.55
C PHE A 83 -1.49 -8.65 10.43
N GLY A 84 -2.46 -9.40 9.93
CA GLY A 84 -3.67 -9.65 10.70
C GLY A 84 -4.91 -9.91 9.85
N LYS A 85 -6.05 -9.92 10.53
CA LYS A 85 -7.37 -10.08 9.93
C LYS A 85 -8.09 -8.74 9.90
N VAL A 86 -8.89 -8.53 8.86
CA VAL A 86 -9.74 -7.34 8.74
C VAL A 86 -11.18 -7.81 8.84
N PHE A 87 -11.95 -7.16 9.71
CA PHE A 87 -13.36 -7.46 9.94
C PHE A 87 -14.21 -6.24 9.60
N LEU A 88 -15.40 -6.49 9.04
CA LEU A 88 -16.46 -5.49 8.95
C LEU A 88 -17.09 -5.39 10.33
N TRP A 89 -17.13 -4.20 10.90
CA TRP A 89 -17.83 -3.91 12.15
C TRP A 89 -19.02 -2.99 11.86
N GLU A 90 -20.11 -3.19 12.61
CA GLU A 90 -21.32 -2.38 12.52
C GLU A 90 -21.67 -1.79 13.87
N LYS A 91 -21.84 -0.46 13.91
CA LYS A 91 -22.24 0.27 15.12
C LYS A 91 -23.73 0.12 15.38
N PHE A 92 -24.07 -0.53 16.49
CA PHE A 92 -25.45 -0.66 16.94
C PHE A 92 -26.08 0.70 17.27
N ASN A 93 -27.37 0.86 16.95
CA ASN A 93 -28.23 1.98 17.35
C ASN A 93 -27.83 3.38 16.82
N SER A 94 -27.04 3.48 15.76
CA SER A 94 -26.88 4.77 15.06
C SER A 94 -28.17 5.14 14.33
N LYS A 95 -29.01 5.96 14.98
CA LYS A 95 -30.20 6.58 14.37
C LYS A 95 -29.85 7.79 13.48
N ASP A 96 -28.56 8.11 13.34
CA ASP A 96 -28.10 9.21 12.52
C ASP A 96 -27.71 8.70 11.13
N PRO A 97 -28.54 8.90 10.10
CA PRO A 97 -28.23 8.49 8.73
C PRO A 97 -27.00 9.20 8.15
N LYS A 98 -26.44 10.22 8.83
CA LYS A 98 -25.20 10.91 8.42
C LYS A 98 -23.92 10.27 8.96
N ASN A 99 -24.01 9.39 9.97
CA ASN A 99 -22.83 8.72 10.51
C ASN A 99 -22.56 7.41 9.78
N ASN A 100 -21.28 7.15 9.50
CA ASN A 100 -20.87 5.89 8.90
C ASN A 100 -21.07 4.77 9.93
N ASN A 101 -22.00 3.86 9.65
CA ASN A 101 -22.33 2.76 10.57
C ASN A 101 -21.38 1.58 10.43
N PHE A 102 -20.57 1.57 9.37
CA PHE A 102 -19.66 0.48 9.03
C PHE A 102 -18.20 0.90 9.16
N PHE A 103 -17.40 0.00 9.75
CA PHE A 103 -15.97 0.18 9.95
C PHE A 103 -15.22 -1.05 9.45
N ALA A 104 -14.02 -0.84 8.90
CA ALA A 104 -13.07 -1.92 8.68
C ALA A 104 -12.09 -1.93 9.86
N VAL A 105 -12.11 -3.00 10.65
CA VAL A 105 -11.26 -3.15 11.83
C VAL A 105 -10.19 -4.19 11.56
N LYS A 106 -8.93 -3.73 11.50
CA LYS A 106 -7.76 -4.59 11.33
C LYS A 106 -7.26 -5.03 12.71
N SER A 107 -7.44 -6.31 13.01
CA SER A 107 -6.96 -6.99 14.21
C SER A 107 -5.55 -7.51 13.98
N ILE A 108 -4.60 -7.03 14.78
CA ILE A 108 -3.16 -7.31 14.68
C ILE A 108 -2.71 -7.96 15.98
N LYS A 109 -2.44 -9.26 15.95
CA LYS A 109 -2.03 -10.01 17.15
C LYS A 109 -0.69 -9.53 17.69
N ILE A 110 -0.64 -9.35 19.00
CA ILE A 110 0.57 -8.98 19.73
C ILE A 110 1.39 -10.23 20.00
N ASN A 111 2.66 -10.21 19.60
CA ASN A 111 3.61 -11.26 19.97
C ASN A 111 4.29 -10.90 21.29
N ASN A 112 3.97 -11.64 22.36
CA ASN A 112 4.47 -11.39 23.71
C ASN A 112 5.99 -11.61 23.88
N LYS A 113 6.70 -12.06 22.84
CA LYS A 113 8.17 -12.08 22.83
C LYS A 113 8.71 -10.65 22.69
N LYS A 114 9.36 -10.14 23.73
CA LYS A 114 9.87 -8.76 23.89
C LYS A 114 10.51 -8.15 22.64
N PHE A 115 11.38 -8.88 21.94
CA PHE A 115 12.03 -8.39 20.72
C PHE A 115 11.02 -8.07 19.60
N PHE A 116 10.03 -8.93 19.39
CA PHE A 116 9.00 -8.75 18.38
C PHE A 116 8.01 -7.66 18.78
N LEU A 117 7.71 -7.53 20.07
CA LEU A 117 6.79 -6.54 20.60
C LEU A 117 7.18 -5.10 20.25
N LYS A 118 8.45 -4.71 20.46
CA LYS A 118 8.91 -3.33 20.16
C LYS A 118 8.75 -2.97 18.68
N ASN A 119 9.15 -3.88 17.78
CA ASN A 119 9.09 -3.66 16.35
C ASN A 119 7.65 -3.66 15.81
N GLU A 120 6.79 -4.55 16.33
CA GLU A 120 5.38 -4.59 15.97
C GLU A 120 4.64 -3.34 16.45
N CYS A 121 4.89 -2.87 17.68
CA CYS A 121 4.34 -1.60 18.17
C CYS A 121 4.77 -0.44 17.28
N LYS A 122 6.08 -0.27 17.02
CA LYS A 122 6.60 0.77 16.10
C LYS A 122 5.91 0.71 14.74
N ARG A 123 5.67 -0.48 14.22
CA ARG A 123 5.02 -0.69 12.92
C ARG A 123 3.55 -0.26 12.93
N VAL A 124 2.77 -0.71 13.91
CA VAL A 124 1.33 -0.40 14.01
C VAL A 124 1.09 1.08 14.29
N PHE A 125 1.86 1.69 15.19
CA PHE A 125 1.75 3.13 15.49
C PHE A 125 2.04 3.98 14.26
N ARG A 126 3.04 3.60 13.47
CA ARG A 126 3.38 4.33 12.24
C ARG A 126 2.34 4.14 11.14
N GLU A 127 1.77 2.94 11.00
CA GLU A 127 0.62 2.71 10.12
C GLU A 127 -0.54 3.65 10.49
N PHE A 128 -0.87 3.74 11.80
CA PHE A 128 -1.88 4.67 12.30
C PHE A 128 -1.53 6.13 11.97
N LEU A 129 -0.33 6.59 12.32
CA LEU A 129 0.07 8.00 12.16
C LEU A 129 0.16 8.43 10.71
N ILE A 130 0.64 7.57 9.81
CA ILE A 130 0.66 7.86 8.37
C ILE A 130 -0.78 8.06 7.87
N CYS A 131 -1.66 7.09 8.10
CA CYS A 131 -3.02 7.17 7.58
C CYS A 131 -3.83 8.29 8.22
N TYR A 132 -3.63 8.54 9.51
CA TYR A 132 -4.36 9.56 10.24
C TYR A 132 -4.02 10.97 9.74
N ASN A 133 -2.74 11.24 9.47
CA ASN A 133 -2.28 12.59 9.09
C ASN A 133 -2.42 12.88 7.59
N LEU A 134 -2.49 11.85 6.75
CA LEU A 134 -2.67 12.04 5.31
C LEU A 134 -4.14 12.31 4.97
N GLN A 135 -4.48 13.59 4.80
CA GLN A 135 -5.80 14.00 4.33
C GLN A 135 -5.89 13.90 2.80
N ASN A 136 -6.27 12.71 2.32
CA ASN A 136 -6.50 12.47 0.88
C ASN A 136 -7.66 11.48 0.69
N ASP A 137 -8.59 11.78 -0.22
CA ASP A 137 -9.77 10.93 -0.43
C ASP A 137 -9.44 9.56 -1.05
N SER A 138 -8.28 9.42 -1.72
CA SER A 138 -7.78 8.15 -2.24
C SER A 138 -6.93 7.37 -1.24
N ILE A 139 -6.88 7.77 0.03
CA ILE A 139 -6.24 7.03 1.12
C ILE A 139 -7.30 6.59 2.11
N VAL A 140 -7.13 5.40 2.68
CA VAL A 140 -7.98 4.90 3.76
C VAL A 140 -7.91 5.82 4.99
N LYS A 141 -9.07 6.32 5.40
CA LYS A 141 -9.21 7.07 6.65
C LYS A 141 -9.06 6.14 7.84
N VAL A 142 -8.23 6.53 8.79
CA VAL A 142 -8.08 5.88 10.10
C VAL A 142 -8.72 6.75 11.16
N TYR A 143 -9.55 6.13 12.00
CA TYR A 143 -10.30 6.83 13.04
C TYR A 143 -9.66 6.71 14.42
N ASP A 144 -9.13 5.53 14.75
CA ASP A 144 -8.62 5.21 16.09
C ASP A 144 -7.67 4.01 16.06
N LEU A 145 -6.87 3.86 17.10
CA LEU A 145 -6.03 2.71 17.37
C LEU A 145 -6.27 2.26 18.81
N LEU A 146 -6.91 1.09 18.95
CA LEU A 146 -7.31 0.55 20.24
C LEU A 146 -6.54 -0.72 20.58
N VAL A 147 -6.62 -1.11 21.85
CA VAL A 147 -6.16 -2.41 22.33
C VAL A 147 -7.38 -3.32 22.44
N GLY A 148 -7.24 -4.57 21.97
CA GLY A 148 -8.30 -5.56 22.07
C GLY A 148 -8.68 -5.88 23.53
N PRO A 149 -9.88 -6.44 23.78
CA PRO A 149 -10.41 -6.64 25.13
C PRO A 149 -9.58 -7.60 25.99
N TYR A 150 -8.77 -8.47 25.37
CA TYR A 150 -7.87 -9.40 26.07
C TYR A 150 -6.41 -8.92 26.10
N HIS A 151 -6.15 -7.69 25.65
CA HIS A 151 -4.81 -7.07 25.60
C HIS A 151 -3.76 -7.86 24.79
N ASP A 152 -4.21 -8.73 23.86
CA ASP A 152 -3.37 -9.59 23.03
C ASP A 152 -3.38 -9.19 21.54
N GLU A 153 -4.05 -8.09 21.20
CA GLU A 153 -4.12 -7.54 19.85
C GLU A 153 -4.27 -6.02 19.84
N PHE A 154 -3.82 -5.40 18.74
CA PHE A 154 -4.19 -4.04 18.36
C PHE A 154 -5.38 -4.08 17.41
N LEU A 155 -6.30 -3.11 17.56
CA LEU A 155 -7.44 -2.89 16.69
C LEU A 155 -7.27 -1.53 16.00
N LEU A 156 -6.88 -1.54 14.73
CA LEU A 156 -6.81 -0.34 13.91
C LEU A 156 -8.19 -0.09 13.27
N ILE A 157 -8.84 0.99 13.67
CA ILE A 157 -10.20 1.34 13.24
C ILE A 157 -10.12 2.20 11.97
N GLN A 158 -10.67 1.70 10.87
CA GLN A 158 -10.58 2.32 9.55
C GLN A 158 -11.97 2.56 8.96
N GLU A 159 -12.06 3.45 7.97
CA GLU A 159 -13.26 3.54 7.14
C GLU A 159 -13.52 2.22 6.42
N TYR A 160 -14.79 1.80 6.41
CA TYR A 160 -15.22 0.76 5.50
C TYR A 160 -15.34 1.36 4.09
N ILE A 161 -14.63 0.76 3.13
CA ILE A 161 -14.62 1.20 1.74
C ILE A 161 -15.52 0.27 0.93
N PRO A 162 -16.65 0.76 0.38
CA PRO A 162 -17.45 -0.02 -0.55
C PRO A 162 -16.69 -0.20 -1.87
N GLY A 163 -16.53 -1.44 -2.31
CA GLY A 163 -15.77 -1.80 -3.51
C GLY A 163 -15.10 -3.16 -3.37
N ILE A 164 -14.23 -3.47 -4.33
CA ILE A 164 -13.39 -4.67 -4.35
C ILE A 164 -11.94 -4.30 -4.62
N SER A 165 -10.98 -5.15 -4.27
CA SER A 165 -9.58 -4.86 -4.59
C SER A 165 -9.34 -4.91 -6.10
N LEU A 166 -8.35 -4.17 -6.62
CA LEU A 166 -7.95 -4.29 -8.03
C LEU A 166 -7.55 -5.72 -8.37
N LYS A 167 -6.94 -6.45 -7.42
CA LYS A 167 -6.63 -7.88 -7.61
C LYS A 167 -7.89 -8.70 -7.96
N GLU A 168 -9.02 -8.38 -7.34
CA GLU A 168 -10.30 -9.06 -7.58
C GLU A 168 -11.02 -8.49 -8.81
N ALA A 169 -10.92 -7.17 -9.04
CA ALA A 169 -11.61 -6.48 -10.13
C ALA A 169 -11.02 -6.82 -11.51
N ILE A 170 -9.69 -6.78 -11.63
CA ILE A 170 -8.99 -6.95 -12.92
C ILE A 170 -9.44 -8.20 -13.71
N PRO A 171 -9.53 -9.40 -13.12
CA PRO A 171 -9.90 -10.59 -13.88
C PRO A 171 -11.39 -10.68 -14.26
N VAL A 172 -12.28 -9.95 -13.59
CA VAL A 172 -13.75 -10.10 -13.76
C VAL A 172 -14.42 -8.88 -14.40
N GLU A 173 -13.84 -7.69 -14.24
CA GLU A 173 -14.41 -6.46 -14.76
C GLU A 173 -14.02 -6.24 -16.21
N LYS A 174 -15.00 -6.33 -17.10
CA LYS A 174 -14.79 -6.21 -18.55
C LYS A 174 -14.21 -4.86 -18.99
N LEU A 175 -14.31 -3.83 -18.16
CA LEU A 175 -13.71 -2.53 -18.47
C LEU A 175 -12.17 -2.57 -18.51
N PHE A 176 -11.51 -3.52 -17.85
CA PHE A 176 -10.05 -3.69 -17.95
C PHE A 176 -9.59 -4.17 -19.33
N TYR A 177 -10.52 -4.57 -20.21
CA TYR A 177 -10.22 -4.84 -21.61
C TYR A 177 -10.01 -3.55 -22.42
N LEU A 178 -10.43 -2.39 -21.90
CA LEU A 178 -10.22 -1.09 -22.53
C LEU A 178 -8.92 -0.46 -22.02
N PRO A 179 -7.91 -0.23 -22.89
CA PRO A 179 -6.67 0.45 -22.50
C PRO A 179 -6.90 1.81 -21.85
N LYS A 180 -7.90 2.57 -22.34
CA LYS A 180 -8.24 3.88 -21.77
C LYS A 180 -8.77 3.79 -20.33
N PHE A 181 -9.42 2.69 -19.96
CA PHE A 181 -9.86 2.45 -18.58
C PHE A 181 -8.66 2.12 -17.68
N CYS A 182 -7.77 1.22 -18.14
CA CYS A 182 -6.52 0.91 -17.45
C CYS A 182 -5.67 2.17 -17.22
N ASP A 183 -5.54 3.03 -18.24
CA ASP A 183 -4.85 4.31 -18.15
C ASP A 183 -5.51 5.26 -17.14
N TYR A 184 -6.85 5.36 -17.15
CA TYR A 184 -7.59 6.20 -16.21
C TYR A 184 -7.41 5.75 -14.75
N ILE A 185 -7.50 4.45 -14.47
CA ILE A 185 -7.24 3.91 -13.13
C ILE A 185 -5.76 4.11 -12.76
N PHE A 186 -4.84 3.81 -13.67
CA PHE A 186 -3.40 3.98 -13.44
C PHE A 186 -3.03 5.44 -13.12
N LYS A 187 -3.68 6.40 -13.79
CA LYS A 187 -3.48 7.82 -13.53
C LYS A 187 -3.75 8.17 -12.07
N GLN A 188 -4.86 7.69 -11.52
CA GLN A 188 -5.19 7.91 -10.12
C GLN A 188 -4.13 7.30 -9.18
N ILE A 189 -3.64 6.09 -9.48
CA ILE A 189 -2.62 5.40 -8.67
C ILE A 189 -1.30 6.18 -8.67
N VAL A 190 -0.83 6.62 -9.84
CA VAL A 190 0.44 7.37 -9.96
C VAL A 190 0.34 8.73 -9.24
N ILE A 191 -0.77 9.45 -9.39
CA ILE A 191 -1.00 10.72 -8.67
C ILE A 191 -0.97 10.49 -7.15
N LEU A 192 -1.61 9.41 -6.68
CA LEU A 192 -1.62 9.05 -5.27
C LEU A 192 -0.23 8.70 -4.75
N VAL A 193 0.55 7.90 -5.49
CA VAL A 193 1.93 7.56 -5.07
C VAL A 193 2.83 8.79 -5.09
N LYS A 194 2.65 9.71 -6.05
CA LYS A 194 3.34 11.00 -6.05
C LYS A 194 3.01 11.81 -4.79
N PHE A 195 1.73 11.86 -4.42
CA PHE A 195 1.29 12.52 -3.19
C PHE A 195 1.99 11.93 -1.95
N LEU A 196 2.11 10.61 -1.85
CA LEU A 196 2.88 9.98 -0.76
C LEU A 196 4.37 10.40 -0.80
N HIS A 197 4.99 10.36 -1.97
CA HIS A 197 6.40 10.70 -2.15
C HIS A 197 6.70 12.17 -1.85
N ASP A 198 5.73 13.07 -2.04
CA ASP A 198 5.81 14.49 -1.69
C ASP A 198 5.66 14.74 -0.19
N HIS A 199 4.94 13.88 0.51
CA HIS A 199 4.85 13.87 1.97
C HIS A 199 5.98 13.07 2.63
N ASP A 200 7.05 12.80 1.88
CA ASP A 200 8.21 12.03 2.34
C ASP A 200 7.80 10.64 2.87
N ILE A 201 6.86 9.97 2.20
CA ILE A 201 6.37 8.63 2.56
C ILE A 201 6.59 7.67 1.40
N GLY A 202 7.19 6.51 1.70
CA GLY A 202 7.25 5.38 0.78
C GLY A 202 6.27 4.30 1.20
N HIS A 203 5.45 3.81 0.27
CA HIS A 203 4.40 2.84 0.60
C HIS A 203 4.98 1.45 0.87
N ASN A 204 5.99 1.02 0.09
CA ASN A 204 6.77 -0.22 0.24
C ASN A 204 6.05 -1.56 0.00
N ASP A 205 4.72 -1.58 -0.16
CA ASP A 205 3.97 -2.79 -0.53
C ASP A 205 2.85 -2.49 -1.55
N LEU A 206 3.15 -1.66 -2.56
CA LEU A 206 2.20 -1.37 -3.62
C LEU A 206 1.91 -2.63 -4.44
N LYS A 207 0.63 -3.00 -4.52
CA LYS A 207 0.12 -4.13 -5.30
C LYS A 207 -1.38 -3.97 -5.52
N PRO A 208 -1.98 -4.65 -6.51
CA PRO A 208 -3.42 -4.58 -6.78
C PRO A 208 -4.30 -4.98 -5.60
N ALA A 209 -3.83 -5.85 -4.70
CA ALA A 209 -4.58 -6.25 -3.51
C ALA A 209 -4.76 -5.13 -2.48
N ASN A 210 -3.90 -4.10 -2.51
CA ASN A 210 -3.93 -2.98 -1.58
C ASN A 210 -4.63 -1.74 -2.17
N ILE A 211 -5.25 -1.85 -3.34
CA ILE A 211 -5.96 -0.74 -3.99
C ILE A 211 -7.40 -1.18 -4.16
N ILE A 212 -8.33 -0.52 -3.48
CA ILE A 212 -9.77 -0.76 -3.59
C ILE A 212 -10.32 0.11 -4.72
N LEU A 213 -11.09 -0.51 -5.62
CA LEU A 213 -11.82 0.14 -6.69
C LEU A 213 -13.30 0.22 -6.32
N ASN A 214 -13.85 1.44 -6.36
CA ASN A 214 -15.28 1.63 -6.31
C ASN A 214 -15.88 1.40 -7.70
N LEU A 215 -16.70 0.37 -7.86
CA LEU A 215 -17.27 -0.02 -9.15
C LEU A 215 -18.36 0.93 -9.67
N GLN A 216 -18.88 1.85 -8.84
CA GLN A 216 -19.92 2.79 -9.24
C GLN A 216 -19.34 4.05 -9.90
N ASN A 217 -18.20 4.53 -9.40
CA ASN A 217 -17.60 5.79 -9.85
C ASN A 217 -16.13 5.67 -10.28
N PHE A 218 -15.57 4.46 -10.25
CA PHE A 218 -14.19 4.13 -10.62
C PHE A 218 -13.11 4.94 -9.88
N SER A 219 -13.44 5.45 -8.69
CA SER A 219 -12.47 6.01 -7.77
C SER A 219 -11.67 4.91 -7.07
N ILE A 220 -10.40 5.19 -6.78
CA ILE A 220 -9.53 4.28 -6.03
C ILE A 220 -9.33 4.74 -4.60
N LYS A 221 -9.09 3.78 -3.70
CA LYS A 221 -8.51 4.01 -2.38
C LYS A 221 -7.38 3.04 -2.08
N LEU A 222 -6.24 3.57 -1.65
CA LEU A 222 -5.11 2.78 -1.16
C LEU A 222 -5.32 2.41 0.30
N VAL A 223 -5.12 1.14 0.59
CA VAL A 223 -5.22 0.53 1.92
C VAL A 223 -3.89 -0.12 2.31
N ASP A 224 -3.76 -0.47 3.60
CA ASP A 224 -2.65 -1.22 4.19
C ASP A 224 -1.27 -0.52 4.13
N PHE A 225 -1.04 0.37 5.09
CA PHE A 225 0.22 1.09 5.27
C PHE A 225 1.16 0.37 6.25
N GLY A 226 0.92 -0.92 6.54
CA GLY A 226 1.69 -1.70 7.53
C GLY A 226 3.18 -1.81 7.22
N LEU A 227 3.58 -1.60 5.96
CA LEU A 227 4.97 -1.54 5.52
C LEU A 227 5.45 -0.14 5.13
N SER A 228 4.58 0.87 5.14
CA SER A 228 4.96 2.23 4.78
C SER A 228 5.97 2.82 5.75
N ARG A 229 6.79 3.77 5.29
CA ARG A 229 7.91 4.37 6.04
C ARG A 229 7.98 5.86 5.75
N PHE A 230 8.31 6.66 6.77
CA PHE A 230 8.74 8.03 6.53
C PHE A 230 10.15 7.98 5.96
N LEU A 231 10.36 8.63 4.82
CA LEU A 231 11.64 8.67 4.15
C LEU A 231 12.68 9.47 4.96
N SER A 232 12.22 10.37 5.84
CA SER A 232 13.04 11.11 6.80
C SER A 232 13.60 10.26 7.95
N GLU A 233 13.08 9.03 8.18
CA GLU A 233 13.58 8.11 9.23
C GLU A 233 15.00 7.61 8.94
N PHE A 234 15.43 7.65 7.67
CA PHE A 234 16.70 7.07 7.27
C PHE A 234 17.82 8.11 7.35
N LEU A 235 18.73 7.95 8.32
CA LEU A 235 20.07 8.55 8.25
C LEU A 235 20.85 7.83 7.13
N ASP A 236 21.73 8.56 6.42
CA ASP A 236 22.45 8.06 5.23
C ASP A 236 23.26 6.75 5.44
N ASN A 237 23.45 6.32 6.69
CA ASN A 237 24.25 5.14 7.06
C ASN A 237 23.47 3.99 7.73
N ASP A 238 22.19 4.15 8.08
CA ASP A 238 21.38 3.10 8.73
C ASP A 238 20.62 2.26 7.70
N LEU A 239 21.38 1.47 6.94
CA LEU A 239 20.87 0.46 6.04
C LEU A 239 20.43 -0.78 6.83
N GLU A 240 19.22 -0.78 7.38
CA GLU A 240 18.61 -2.05 7.80
C GLU A 240 18.19 -2.82 6.53
N SER A 241 19.09 -3.66 6.02
CA SER A 241 18.90 -4.42 4.77
C SER A 241 17.63 -5.31 4.77
N SER A 242 17.13 -5.66 5.96
CA SER A 242 15.85 -6.32 6.23
C SER A 242 14.65 -5.46 5.83
N LEU A 243 14.71 -4.14 6.07
CA LEU A 243 13.63 -3.19 5.79
C LEU A 243 13.40 -3.02 4.29
N LEU A 244 14.48 -2.90 3.52
CA LEU A 244 14.38 -2.75 2.06
C LEU A 244 13.72 -3.98 1.41
N LYS A 245 14.01 -5.19 1.92
CA LYS A 245 13.43 -6.46 1.44
C LYS A 245 11.99 -6.72 1.90
N SER A 246 11.39 -5.84 2.69
CA SER A 246 9.98 -5.97 3.08
C SER A 246 9.05 -5.71 1.89
N GLY A 247 7.91 -6.41 1.83
CA GLY A 247 6.93 -6.29 0.75
C GLY A 247 6.58 -7.65 0.15
N THR A 248 5.61 -7.65 -0.76
CA THR A 248 5.16 -8.87 -1.44
C THR A 248 6.20 -9.30 -2.47
N SER A 249 6.79 -10.49 -2.29
CA SER A 249 7.93 -11.01 -3.08
C SER A 249 7.81 -10.82 -4.61
N ARG A 250 6.63 -11.09 -5.18
CA ARG A 250 6.32 -10.92 -6.61
C ARG A 250 6.49 -9.48 -7.12
N TYR A 251 6.23 -8.50 -6.26
CA TYR A 251 6.27 -7.08 -6.58
C TYR A 251 7.58 -6.40 -6.20
N LEU A 252 8.49 -7.12 -5.52
CA LEU A 252 9.80 -6.57 -5.19
C LEU A 252 10.63 -6.37 -6.46
N PRO A 253 11.46 -5.31 -6.51
CA PRO A 253 12.34 -5.06 -7.62
C PRO A 253 13.59 -5.97 -7.56
N PRO A 254 14.25 -6.21 -8.70
CA PRO A 254 15.29 -7.22 -8.82
C PRO A 254 16.52 -6.91 -7.97
N GLU A 255 16.84 -5.66 -7.71
CA GLU A 255 17.95 -5.29 -6.82
C GLU A 255 17.74 -5.71 -5.36
N LEU A 256 16.52 -6.05 -4.95
CA LEU A 256 16.17 -6.53 -3.60
C LEU A 256 16.08 -8.06 -3.53
N ASN A 257 15.60 -8.69 -4.61
CA ASN A 257 15.54 -10.16 -4.75
C ASN A 257 16.86 -10.79 -5.19
N TYR A 258 17.66 -10.08 -5.98
CA TYR A 258 18.93 -10.52 -6.56
C TYR A 258 20.00 -9.44 -6.37
N PRO A 259 20.67 -9.41 -5.20
CA PRO A 259 21.56 -8.32 -4.80
C PRO A 259 22.75 -8.06 -5.73
N SER A 260 23.16 -9.00 -6.58
CA SER A 260 24.21 -8.78 -7.57
C SER A 260 23.81 -7.84 -8.72
N LEU A 261 22.51 -7.56 -8.91
CA LEU A 261 22.05 -6.46 -9.78
C LEU A 261 22.15 -5.08 -9.10
N ASN A 262 22.54 -5.05 -7.82
CA ASN A 262 22.60 -3.84 -7.01
C ASN A 262 23.96 -3.12 -7.15
N TYR A 263 24.35 -2.85 -8.40
CA TYR A 263 25.67 -2.35 -8.78
C TYR A 263 25.97 -0.92 -8.25
N TYR A 264 24.95 -0.19 -7.79
CA TYR A 264 25.03 1.24 -7.41
C TYR A 264 24.45 1.56 -6.02
N ARG A 265 24.45 0.59 -5.07
CA ARG A 265 24.00 0.88 -3.68
C ARG A 265 24.71 2.07 -3.05
N ASN A 266 25.93 2.37 -3.47
CA ASN A 266 26.78 3.36 -2.82
C ASN A 266 26.49 4.82 -3.27
N ASP A 267 25.72 5.03 -4.34
CA ASP A 267 25.49 6.38 -4.92
C ASP A 267 24.04 6.89 -4.79
N LEU A 268 23.13 6.09 -4.21
CA LEU A 268 21.72 6.47 -4.05
C LEU A 268 21.34 6.56 -2.58
N SER A 269 20.70 7.67 -2.20
CA SER A 269 20.08 7.78 -0.89
C SER A 269 18.96 6.74 -0.70
N ILE A 270 18.75 6.30 0.54
CA ILE A 270 17.69 5.32 0.88
C ILE A 270 16.33 5.83 0.42
N LYS A 271 16.08 7.15 0.53
CA LYS A 271 14.88 7.80 -0.01
C LYS A 271 14.65 7.46 -1.49
N ARG A 272 15.70 7.61 -2.32
CA ARG A 272 15.63 7.33 -3.76
C ARG A 272 15.42 5.85 -4.05
N ILE A 273 16.00 4.95 -3.26
CA ILE A 273 15.77 3.50 -3.39
C ILE A 273 14.31 3.16 -3.14
N ILE A 274 13.70 3.71 -2.08
CA ILE A 274 12.29 3.45 -1.74
C ILE A 274 11.35 4.02 -2.81
N LYS A 275 11.57 5.26 -3.27
CA LYS A 275 10.77 5.84 -4.37
C LYS A 275 10.90 5.03 -5.66
N SER A 276 12.11 4.57 -5.98
CA SER A 276 12.40 3.70 -7.13
C SER A 276 11.73 2.32 -7.00
N LYS A 277 11.65 1.76 -5.79
CA LYS A 277 10.91 0.53 -5.51
C LYS A 277 9.41 0.70 -5.75
N ASP A 278 8.80 1.76 -5.22
CA ASP A 278 7.38 2.04 -5.46
C ASP A 278 7.09 2.22 -6.97
N THR A 279 8.02 2.85 -7.70
CA THR A 279 7.89 3.03 -9.16
C THR A 279 7.98 1.72 -9.93
N TRP A 280 8.81 0.77 -9.49
CA TRP A 280 8.81 -0.58 -10.04
C TRP A 280 7.46 -1.27 -9.83
N CYS A 281 6.89 -1.16 -8.62
CA CYS A 281 5.57 -1.73 -8.33
C CYS A 281 4.48 -1.12 -9.22
N LEU A 282 4.55 0.18 -9.53
CA LEU A 282 3.63 0.83 -10.49
C LEU A 282 3.67 0.17 -11.87
N GLY A 283 4.87 -0.13 -12.40
CA GLY A 283 5.01 -0.85 -13.66
C GLY A 283 4.35 -2.23 -13.63
N LEU A 284 4.52 -2.97 -12.53
CA LEU A 284 3.89 -4.28 -12.36
C LEU A 284 2.36 -4.20 -12.21
N ILE A 285 1.85 -3.19 -11.50
CA ILE A 285 0.40 -2.94 -11.38
C ILE A 285 -0.19 -2.59 -12.74
N TYR A 286 0.46 -1.71 -13.50
CA TYR A 286 0.01 -1.38 -14.86
C TYR A 286 -0.04 -2.61 -15.75
N TYR A 287 1.02 -3.43 -15.74
CA TYR A 287 1.04 -4.69 -16.47
C TYR A 287 -0.11 -5.60 -16.05
N ASN A 288 -0.36 -5.75 -14.75
CA ASN A 288 -1.42 -6.61 -14.25
C ASN A 288 -2.79 -6.18 -14.77
N MET A 289 -3.07 -4.87 -14.81
CA MET A 289 -4.32 -4.34 -15.36
C MET A 289 -4.45 -4.63 -16.86
N VAL A 290 -3.46 -4.26 -17.67
CA VAL A 290 -3.55 -4.42 -19.13
C VAL A 290 -3.50 -5.89 -19.56
N SER A 291 -2.86 -6.77 -18.78
CA SER A 291 -2.77 -8.20 -19.07
C SER A 291 -3.86 -9.04 -18.39
N LYS A 292 -4.90 -8.39 -17.83
CA LYS A 292 -6.09 -9.05 -17.25
C LYS A 292 -5.74 -10.01 -16.10
N GLY A 293 -4.91 -9.54 -15.19
CA GLY A 293 -4.55 -10.25 -13.97
C GLY A 293 -3.33 -11.13 -14.12
N ASN A 294 -2.79 -11.27 -15.34
CA ASN A 294 -1.56 -11.99 -15.57
C ASN A 294 -0.38 -11.33 -14.85
N SER A 295 0.53 -12.16 -14.37
CA SER A 295 1.78 -11.72 -13.76
C SER A 295 2.91 -11.82 -14.78
N LEU A 296 3.75 -10.79 -14.83
CA LEU A 296 4.86 -10.73 -15.78
C LEU A 296 5.90 -11.81 -15.48
N TRP A 297 6.12 -12.04 -14.18
CA TRP A 297 6.90 -13.11 -13.56
C TRP A 297 6.32 -13.38 -12.18
N GLU A 298 6.68 -14.52 -11.60
CA GLU A 298 6.34 -14.87 -10.22
C GLU A 298 7.30 -14.22 -9.23
N ILE A 299 8.56 -14.07 -9.62
CA ILE A 299 9.59 -13.39 -8.85
C ILE A 299 10.59 -12.71 -9.77
N SER A 300 11.06 -11.52 -9.37
CA SER A 300 12.08 -10.76 -10.11
C SER A 300 13.50 -11.31 -9.84
N HIS A 301 13.72 -12.60 -10.09
CA HIS A 301 14.97 -13.31 -9.85
C HIS A 301 15.31 -14.20 -11.05
N PRO A 302 16.60 -14.36 -11.43
CA PRO A 302 16.98 -15.18 -12.59
C PRO A 302 16.54 -16.65 -12.58
N SER A 303 16.07 -17.16 -11.43
CA SER A 303 15.45 -18.49 -11.34
C SER A 303 14.06 -18.57 -11.97
N ASP A 304 13.38 -17.43 -12.16
CA ASP A 304 12.13 -17.35 -12.89
C ASP A 304 12.45 -17.19 -14.39
N ILE A 305 11.92 -18.11 -15.21
CA ILE A 305 12.21 -18.17 -16.64
C ILE A 305 11.75 -16.89 -17.36
N LYS A 306 10.56 -16.36 -17.00
CA LYS A 306 10.00 -15.15 -17.63
C LYS A 306 10.84 -13.92 -17.25
N PHE A 307 11.28 -13.83 -16.00
CA PHE A 307 12.17 -12.76 -15.57
C PHE A 307 13.57 -12.88 -16.20
N ASN A 308 14.12 -14.09 -16.30
CA ASN A 308 15.42 -14.30 -16.93
C ASN A 308 15.38 -13.94 -18.42
N ASP A 309 14.31 -14.31 -19.13
CA ASP A 309 14.07 -13.87 -20.51
C ASP A 309 14.00 -12.33 -20.61
N TYR A 310 13.30 -11.67 -19.67
CA TYR A 310 13.24 -10.21 -19.60
C TYR A 310 14.62 -9.56 -19.44
N LYS A 311 15.44 -10.14 -18.55
CA LYS A 311 16.79 -9.69 -18.24
C LYS A 311 17.74 -9.83 -19.43
N GLU A 312 17.75 -11.00 -20.08
CA GLU A 312 18.71 -11.29 -21.17
C GLU A 312 18.36 -10.55 -22.46
N ARG A 313 17.07 -10.33 -22.74
CA ARG A 313 16.61 -9.73 -24.00
C ARG A 313 16.54 -8.21 -23.98
N ASN A 314 16.84 -7.56 -22.86
CA ASN A 314 16.59 -6.13 -22.64
C ASN A 314 15.18 -5.75 -23.15
N PHE A 315 14.14 -6.21 -22.45
CA PHE A 315 12.71 -6.04 -22.77
C PHE A 315 12.14 -7.11 -23.73
N ILE A 316 11.01 -7.74 -23.33
CA ILE A 316 10.46 -8.96 -23.98
C ILE A 316 9.75 -8.64 -25.32
N PRO A 317 9.96 -9.40 -26.41
CA PRO A 317 9.19 -9.28 -27.66
C PRO A 317 7.69 -9.65 -27.55
N LYS A 318 7.31 -10.66 -26.76
CA LYS A 318 5.90 -10.94 -26.38
C LYS A 318 5.22 -9.77 -25.64
N PHE A 319 6.01 -8.85 -25.10
CA PHE A 319 5.50 -7.65 -24.43
C PHE A 319 4.96 -6.64 -25.44
N HIS A 320 5.63 -6.54 -26.59
CA HIS A 320 5.14 -5.81 -27.75
C HIS A 320 3.82 -6.44 -28.18
N SER A 321 3.71 -7.77 -28.31
CA SER A 321 2.45 -8.37 -28.75
C SER A 321 1.25 -8.13 -27.84
N ILE A 322 1.38 -8.09 -26.50
CA ILE A 322 0.23 -7.79 -25.61
C ILE A 322 -0.14 -6.31 -25.69
N ILE A 323 0.83 -5.40 -25.55
CA ILE A 323 0.57 -3.96 -25.62
C ILE A 323 0.09 -3.57 -27.02
N ASP A 324 0.70 -4.11 -28.07
CA ASP A 324 0.32 -3.87 -29.45
C ASP A 324 -1.02 -4.55 -29.79
N TYR A 325 -1.33 -5.74 -29.25
CA TYR A 325 -2.67 -6.34 -29.37
C TYR A 325 -3.75 -5.47 -28.73
N LEU A 326 -3.50 -4.98 -27.51
CA LEU A 326 -4.42 -4.07 -26.81
C LEU A 326 -4.53 -2.71 -27.51
N ASN A 327 -3.43 -2.19 -28.07
CA ASN A 327 -3.41 -0.96 -28.87
C ASN A 327 -4.13 -1.14 -30.23
N ASN A 328 -4.09 -2.33 -30.82
CA ASN A 328 -4.76 -2.63 -32.09
C ASN A 328 -6.28 -2.85 -31.95
N LEU A 329 -6.77 -3.05 -30.73
CA LEU A 329 -8.20 -3.27 -30.43
C LEU A 329 -8.95 -2.00 -30.00
N ALA A 330 -8.23 -1.00 -29.52
CA ALA A 330 -8.81 0.22 -28.98
C ALA A 330 -8.66 1.38 -29.96
N ASP A 331 -9.68 1.58 -30.80
CA ASP A 331 -9.86 2.74 -31.70
C ASP A 331 -8.67 3.06 -32.62
N SER A 332 -8.95 3.19 -33.93
CA SER A 332 -8.02 3.73 -34.93
C SER A 332 -7.54 5.18 -34.65
N ASP A 333 -7.91 5.76 -33.51
CA ASP A 333 -7.74 7.18 -33.15
C ASP A 333 -6.71 7.41 -32.02
N LEU A 334 -6.11 6.35 -31.44
CA LEU A 334 -4.99 6.53 -30.51
C LEU A 334 -3.69 6.83 -31.28
N ASP A 335 -3.32 8.12 -31.27
CA ASP A 335 -2.05 8.67 -31.77
C ASP A 335 -0.86 7.76 -31.40
N GLU A 336 -0.17 7.19 -32.39
CA GLU A 336 0.98 6.30 -32.19
C GLU A 336 2.05 6.93 -31.29
N THR A 337 2.11 8.26 -31.24
CA THR A 337 2.98 9.01 -30.33
C THR A 337 2.62 8.77 -28.84
N VAL A 338 1.33 8.67 -28.51
CA VAL A 338 0.85 8.33 -27.17
C VAL A 338 1.27 6.92 -26.80
N ASN A 339 1.07 5.96 -27.72
CA ASN A 339 1.45 4.56 -27.49
C ASN A 339 2.96 4.39 -27.34
N ALA A 340 3.75 5.09 -28.15
CA ALA A 340 5.21 5.13 -28.01
C ALA A 340 5.63 5.69 -26.66
N SER A 341 5.05 6.83 -26.24
CA SER A 341 5.31 7.42 -24.92
C SER A 341 4.94 6.47 -23.78
N ARG A 342 3.81 5.76 -23.89
CA ARG A 342 3.34 4.76 -22.92
C ARG A 342 4.34 3.62 -22.78
N ARG A 343 4.80 3.05 -23.90
CA ARG A 343 5.82 1.97 -23.91
C ARG A 343 7.12 2.42 -23.25
N ILE A 344 7.60 3.62 -23.58
CA ILE A 344 8.84 4.17 -23.00
C ILE A 344 8.72 4.32 -21.48
N MET A 345 7.60 4.89 -20.98
CA MET A 345 7.38 5.02 -19.54
C MET A 345 7.23 3.68 -18.84
N PHE A 346 6.50 2.75 -19.46
CA PHE A 346 6.35 1.41 -18.95
C PHE A 346 7.71 0.71 -18.75
N TYR A 347 8.55 0.69 -19.79
CA TYR A 347 9.89 0.11 -19.71
C TYR A 347 10.81 0.90 -18.77
N GLY A 348 10.63 2.21 -18.68
CA GLY A 348 11.30 3.06 -17.70
C GLY A 348 11.00 2.67 -16.26
N MET A 349 9.73 2.33 -15.94
CA MET A 349 9.33 1.86 -14.60
C MET A 349 9.92 0.50 -14.27
N LEU A 350 10.00 -0.40 -15.25
CA LEU A 350 10.57 -1.74 -15.08
C LEU A 350 12.06 -1.83 -15.43
N HIS A 351 12.77 -0.70 -15.44
CA HIS A 351 14.21 -0.73 -15.66
C HIS A 351 14.92 -1.52 -14.54
N LEU A 352 15.79 -2.45 -14.95
CA LEU A 352 16.46 -3.40 -14.04
C LEU A 352 17.37 -2.70 -13.02
N HIS A 353 18.06 -1.65 -13.45
CA HIS A 353 18.88 -0.83 -12.57
C HIS A 353 18.05 0.32 -11.97
N ASN A 354 17.97 0.37 -10.65
CA ASN A 354 17.20 1.34 -9.88
C ASN A 354 17.61 2.81 -10.12
N ASN A 355 18.88 3.08 -10.42
CA ASN A 355 19.40 4.42 -10.72
C ASN A 355 18.96 4.96 -12.09
N LYS A 356 18.65 4.06 -13.02
CA LYS A 356 18.14 4.35 -14.37
C LYS A 356 16.62 4.21 -14.48
N ARG A 357 15.96 3.72 -13.43
CA ARG A 357 14.51 3.62 -13.36
C ARG A 357 13.91 5.02 -13.39
N VAL A 358 12.87 5.18 -14.22
CA VAL A 358 12.20 6.47 -14.43
C VAL A 358 11.67 6.98 -13.09
N PRO A 359 11.95 8.24 -12.69
CA PRO A 359 11.30 8.84 -11.55
C PRO A 359 9.81 9.08 -11.82
N ILE A 360 8.99 9.12 -10.78
CA ILE A 360 7.54 9.28 -10.92
C ILE A 360 7.16 10.62 -11.56
N GLU A 361 7.97 11.65 -11.38
CA GLU A 361 7.81 12.97 -12.01
C GLU A 361 7.83 12.87 -13.54
N TYR A 362 8.73 12.05 -14.09
CA TYR A 362 8.86 11.86 -15.53
C TYR A 362 7.68 11.09 -16.11
N ILE A 363 7.03 10.23 -15.32
CA ILE A 363 5.79 9.55 -15.72
C ILE A 363 4.68 10.59 -15.85
N LEU A 364 4.50 11.45 -14.83
CA LEU A 364 3.51 12.51 -14.82
C LEU A 364 3.69 13.48 -16.00
N ASP A 365 4.93 13.84 -16.31
CA ASP A 365 5.26 14.80 -17.38
C ASP A 365 5.25 14.16 -18.78
N SER A 366 5.09 12.83 -18.89
CA SER A 366 5.14 12.13 -20.17
C SER A 366 3.94 12.49 -21.07
N TYR A 367 4.18 12.47 -22.39
CA TYR A 367 3.14 12.76 -23.38
C TYR A 367 1.92 11.81 -23.23
N TRP A 368 2.17 10.54 -22.96
CA TRP A 368 1.12 9.57 -22.65
C TRP A 368 0.25 10.03 -21.48
N PHE A 369 0.86 10.34 -20.35
CA PHE A 369 0.14 10.61 -19.12
C PHE A 369 -0.65 11.94 -19.17
N GLN A 370 -0.11 12.93 -19.88
CA GLN A 370 -0.77 14.21 -20.15
C GLN A 370 -2.01 14.06 -21.06
N LYS A 371 -2.10 12.99 -21.86
CA LYS A 371 -3.26 12.71 -22.71
C LYS A 371 -4.35 11.88 -22.04
N ILE A 372 -4.08 11.28 -20.88
CA ILE A 372 -5.10 10.56 -20.11
C ILE A 372 -6.13 11.56 -19.58
N PRO A 373 -7.43 11.40 -19.85
CA PRO A 373 -8.44 12.36 -19.42
C PRO A 373 -8.59 12.37 -17.89
N ASN A 374 -9.00 13.51 -17.33
CA ASN A 374 -9.28 13.64 -15.89
C ASN A 374 -10.63 13.03 -15.47
N GLN A 375 -11.50 12.77 -16.44
CA GLN A 375 -12.79 12.09 -16.25
C GLN A 375 -12.91 10.98 -17.28
N LEU A 376 -13.41 9.83 -16.85
CA LEU A 376 -13.67 8.72 -17.76
C LEU A 376 -15.03 8.93 -18.45
N LEU A 377 -15.01 9.02 -19.77
CA LEU A 377 -16.21 9.03 -20.61
C LEU A 377 -16.29 7.69 -21.35
N LEU A 378 -17.30 6.89 -21.03
CA LEU A 378 -17.62 5.63 -21.70
C LEU A 378 -18.84 5.82 -22.59
N ASN A 379 -18.80 5.25 -23.79
CA ASN A 379 -19.89 5.25 -24.76
C ASN A 379 -20.31 3.80 -25.11
N GLU A 380 -21.38 3.64 -25.88
CA GLU A 380 -21.90 2.31 -26.25
C GLU A 380 -20.87 1.44 -26.98
N LYS A 381 -20.01 2.04 -27.81
CA LYS A 381 -18.95 1.32 -28.54
C LYS A 381 -17.93 0.72 -27.58
N ASP A 382 -17.61 1.39 -26.49
CA ASP A 382 -16.69 0.88 -25.46
C ASP A 382 -17.23 -0.39 -24.79
N PHE A 383 -18.52 -0.39 -24.44
CA PHE A 383 -19.18 -1.57 -23.87
C PHE A 383 -19.23 -2.73 -24.88
N GLN A 384 -19.46 -2.43 -26.16
CA GLN A 384 -19.42 -3.45 -27.22
C GLN A 384 -18.02 -4.07 -27.37
N ILE A 385 -16.96 -3.25 -27.37
CA ILE A 385 -15.56 -3.73 -27.40
C ILE A 385 -15.27 -4.62 -26.19
N CYS A 386 -15.68 -4.21 -25.00
CA CYS A 386 -15.58 -5.04 -23.79
C CYS A 386 -16.23 -6.42 -23.95
N ASP A 387 -17.44 -6.48 -24.49
CA ASP A 387 -18.17 -7.72 -24.69
C ASP A 387 -17.54 -8.63 -25.75
N ASP A 388 -17.07 -8.05 -26.87
CA ASP A 388 -16.42 -8.80 -27.93
C ASP A 388 -15.09 -9.38 -27.49
N LEU A 389 -14.29 -8.60 -26.75
CA LEU A 389 -13.04 -9.07 -26.18
C LEU A 389 -13.26 -10.12 -25.10
N SER A 390 -14.22 -9.95 -24.19
CA SER A 390 -14.54 -10.95 -23.16
C SER A 390 -14.79 -12.33 -23.79
N LYS A 391 -15.56 -12.39 -24.88
CA LYS A 391 -15.85 -13.65 -25.59
C LYS A 391 -14.59 -14.28 -26.18
N LEU A 392 -13.73 -13.50 -26.83
CA LEU A 392 -12.48 -14.01 -27.41
C LEU A 392 -11.60 -14.70 -26.36
N PHE A 393 -11.53 -14.14 -25.16
CA PHE A 393 -10.72 -14.68 -24.10
C PHE A 393 -11.37 -15.86 -23.35
N GLU A 394 -12.71 -15.93 -23.28
CA GLU A 394 -13.42 -17.14 -22.83
C GLU A 394 -13.17 -18.33 -23.77
N PHE A 395 -12.98 -18.08 -25.08
CA PHE A 395 -12.63 -19.13 -26.05
C PHE A 395 -11.18 -19.64 -25.92
N ASP A 396 -10.23 -18.79 -25.52
CA ASP A 396 -8.82 -19.19 -25.35
C ASP A 396 -8.59 -20.03 -24.08
N ASP A 397 -9.28 -19.73 -22.97
CA ASP A 397 -9.17 -20.50 -21.72
C ASP A 397 -9.67 -21.94 -21.86
N HIS A 398 -10.53 -22.24 -22.84
CA HIS A 398 -10.98 -23.60 -23.14
C HIS A 398 -9.97 -24.43 -23.95
N ASN A 399 -9.00 -23.81 -24.63
CA ASN A 399 -8.02 -24.52 -25.47
C ASN A 399 -6.71 -24.86 -24.74
N ASP A 400 -6.41 -24.24 -23.59
CA ASP A 400 -5.21 -24.53 -22.78
C ASP A 400 -5.44 -25.61 -21.70
N SER A 401 -6.58 -26.29 -21.73
CA SER A 401 -6.96 -27.35 -20.77
C SER A 401 -7.02 -28.77 -21.36
N SER A 402 -6.31 -29.04 -22.46
CA SER A 402 -6.14 -30.37 -23.06
C SER A 402 -4.73 -30.91 -22.97
#